data_AF-A0A532TD38-F1
#
_entry.id   AF-A0A532TD38-F1
#
_cell.length_a   1.000
_cell.length_b   1.000
_cell.length_c   1.000
_cell.angle_alpha   90.00
_cell.angle_beta   90.00
_cell.angle_gamma   90.00
#
_symmetry.space_group_name_H-M   'P 1'
#
loop_
_entity.id
_entity.type
_entity.pdbx_description
1 polymer ?
#
loop_
_entity_poly.entity_id
_entity_poly.type
_entity_poly.pdbx_seq_one_letter_code
_entity_poly.pdbx_strand_id
1 'polypeptide(L)'
;MVDTETHALEMDSEEKVIREEIKFQYFWYLIILFTIYLISYLIPAIIFMIYLLFYFLPNFLETTNFLSIFINLKPLLALISMPLVIIGCYLIRLFLIALVARFFWRLSEKKSPSKPGTIPRNFPSKTLNFYHIRSFIIKYPKNAFTKGIFPWLLPWLYNFITTSQIGKGTTMEESPVNDKFLEIGKNCYIGVNSVFTSHLIDGIFGNIAYFKVKVGDNVTAAAKNLIAPGSEIKNNSYLLPLASTPKHSVLKGNSYYFSAGAKPLRRIFKRKIKSYLKIDPETLEQIKEVKDAIGSSPVQTQETNEERDLSLDFVTSSAISRVNLKFLIVYVPIFWLSGMIVSIIFYTYTYYVQNWILMVFFLPAIIFFMWFIFISGCLFFSKLFLILINLIHRPKEGIFKAEKGNHDFEFWCLRTELKKIALWLVRNWPLPWMDILVFKWFGIKINFSSGLYDSWCDAEFIHFGRKVIVGQGAMIMSSMVIGNYLIIKKVIFDDYVLVGGETTIAPGTIVGKETLVGAISYSLYNQVLEPGWVYFGMPIKKLKKNRYAEERRDTIMKRDVDGEKKFEIEHKVNFK
;
A
#
# COMPACT_ATOMS: atom_id res chain seq x y z
N MET A 1 -59.02 28.02 -37.46
CA MET A 1 -59.24 26.75 -36.74
C MET A 1 -57.89 26.32 -36.18
N VAL A 2 -57.77 26.43 -34.85
CA VAL A 2 -56.81 25.80 -33.96
C VAL A 2 -55.33 26.18 -34.10
N ASP A 3 -54.97 27.24 -33.39
CA ASP A 3 -53.64 27.49 -32.84
C ASP A 3 -53.13 26.25 -32.09
N THR A 4 -51.97 25.75 -32.47
CA THR A 4 -51.28 24.61 -31.82
C THR A 4 -49.96 25.07 -31.18
N GLU A 5 -49.95 26.28 -30.61
CA GLU A 5 -48.78 26.84 -29.89
C GLU A 5 -49.03 27.12 -28.40
N THR A 6 -50.19 26.78 -27.85
CA THR A 6 -50.55 27.10 -26.45
C THR A 6 -50.76 25.87 -25.57
N HIS A 7 -49.80 24.94 -25.56
CA HIS A 7 -49.71 23.91 -24.50
C HIS A 7 -48.28 23.62 -24.01
N ALA A 8 -47.30 24.47 -24.32
CA ALA A 8 -45.92 24.34 -23.84
C ALA A 8 -45.51 25.40 -22.79
N LEU A 9 -46.47 26.13 -22.22
CA LEU A 9 -46.20 27.21 -21.26
C LEU A 9 -47.18 27.13 -20.09
N GLU A 10 -47.10 26.09 -19.27
CA GLU A 10 -47.69 26.09 -17.92
C GLU A 10 -47.21 24.90 -17.07
N MET A 11 -45.88 24.71 -16.95
CA MET A 11 -45.29 23.92 -15.85
C MET A 11 -43.94 24.48 -15.41
N ASP A 12 -43.66 25.77 -15.67
CA ASP A 12 -42.45 26.42 -15.16
C ASP A 12 -42.70 27.03 -13.78
N SER A 13 -42.98 26.14 -12.83
CA SER A 13 -42.78 26.39 -11.41
C SER A 13 -41.95 25.24 -10.82
N GLU A 14 -40.85 24.89 -11.49
CA GLU A 14 -39.77 24.21 -10.78
C GLU A 14 -39.18 25.24 -9.82
N GLU A 15 -39.56 25.16 -8.54
CA GLU A 15 -38.76 25.73 -7.45
C GLU A 15 -37.30 25.39 -7.75
N LYS A 16 -36.50 26.37 -8.16
CA LYS A 16 -35.05 26.20 -8.32
C LYS A 16 -34.54 25.68 -6.98
N VAL A 17 -34.26 24.38 -6.92
CA VAL A 17 -33.74 23.71 -5.74
C VAL A 17 -32.50 24.48 -5.30
N ILE A 18 -32.64 25.26 -4.24
CA ILE A 18 -31.55 26.07 -3.70
C ILE A 18 -30.50 25.09 -3.21
N ARG A 19 -29.35 25.06 -3.89
CA ARG A 19 -28.25 24.16 -3.57
C ARG A 19 -27.47 24.77 -2.40
N GLU A 20 -27.69 24.26 -1.20
CA GLU A 20 -26.97 24.70 -0.02
C GLU A 20 -25.64 23.95 0.15
N GLU A 21 -24.61 24.64 0.63
CA GLU A 21 -23.35 24.00 1.02
C GLU A 21 -23.53 23.16 2.29
N ILE A 22 -22.89 21.98 2.31
CA ILE A 22 -22.96 21.06 3.44
C ILE A 22 -22.20 21.66 4.63
N LYS A 23 -22.93 21.98 5.71
CA LYS A 23 -22.33 22.40 6.98
C LYS A 23 -21.76 21.20 7.74
N PHE A 24 -20.44 21.06 7.72
CA PHE A 24 -19.74 20.00 8.46
C PHE A 24 -19.76 20.23 9.98
N GLN A 25 -19.97 19.16 10.73
CA GLN A 25 -20.03 19.19 12.20
C GLN A 25 -18.66 18.94 12.83
N TYR A 26 -17.71 19.85 12.60
CA TYR A 26 -16.30 19.68 13.00
C TYR A 26 -16.10 19.38 14.49
N PHE A 27 -16.91 20.00 15.36
CA PHE A 27 -16.87 19.75 16.80
C PHE A 27 -17.03 18.26 17.15
N TRP A 28 -18.02 17.59 16.56
CA TRP A 28 -18.24 16.15 16.78
C TRP A 28 -17.11 15.30 16.21
N TYR A 29 -16.53 15.69 15.07
CA TYR A 29 -15.38 15.00 14.49
C TYR A 29 -14.17 15.07 15.42
N LEU A 30 -13.86 16.25 15.96
CA LEU A 30 -12.76 16.42 16.90
C LEU A 30 -12.97 15.60 18.18
N ILE A 31 -14.17 15.63 18.77
CA ILE A 31 -14.48 14.82 19.97
C ILE A 31 -14.23 13.34 19.72
N ILE A 32 -14.78 12.81 18.61
CA ILE A 32 -14.62 11.40 18.25
C ILE A 32 -13.13 11.07 18.06
N LEU A 33 -12.40 11.90 17.31
CA LEU A 33 -10.98 11.68 17.05
C LEU A 33 -10.17 11.67 18.35
N PHE A 34 -10.32 12.70 19.19
CA PHE A 34 -9.58 12.80 20.45
C PHE A 34 -9.93 11.68 21.42
N THR A 35 -11.20 11.28 21.47
CA THR A 35 -11.62 10.16 22.32
C THR A 35 -11.00 8.85 21.88
N ILE A 36 -11.05 8.54 20.56
CA ILE A 36 -10.39 7.33 20.04
C ILE A 36 -8.88 7.40 20.27
N TYR A 37 -8.26 8.56 19.99
CA TYR A 37 -6.81 8.75 20.10
C TYR A 37 -6.32 8.61 21.54
N LEU A 38 -6.82 9.44 22.46
CA LEU A 38 -6.34 9.52 23.85
C LEU A 38 -6.57 8.20 24.62
N ILE A 39 -7.78 7.63 24.51
CA ILE A 39 -8.10 6.36 25.20
C ILE A 39 -7.21 5.24 24.68
N SER A 40 -6.89 5.22 23.38
CA SER A 40 -6.04 4.18 22.82
C SER A 40 -4.60 4.18 23.35
N TYR A 41 -4.09 5.32 23.82
CA TYR A 41 -2.74 5.44 24.36
C TYR A 41 -2.67 5.33 25.87
N LEU A 42 -3.72 5.72 26.59
CA LEU A 42 -3.70 5.82 28.05
C LEU A 42 -3.33 4.47 28.73
N ILE A 43 -4.06 3.40 28.41
CA ILE A 43 -3.83 2.09 29.03
C ILE A 43 -2.46 1.49 28.64
N PRO A 44 -2.08 1.43 27.35
CA PRO A 44 -0.76 0.96 26.96
C PRO A 44 0.40 1.75 27.57
N ALA A 45 0.24 3.08 27.71
CA ALA A 45 1.27 3.93 28.31
C ALA A 45 1.46 3.60 29.79
N ILE A 46 0.37 3.45 30.55
CA ILE A 46 0.45 3.06 31.98
C ILE A 46 1.13 1.70 32.13
N ILE A 47 0.73 0.69 31.33
CA ILE A 47 1.34 -0.65 31.37
C ILE A 47 2.84 -0.57 31.05
N PHE A 48 3.21 0.16 30.00
CA PHE A 48 4.59 0.31 29.59
C PHE A 48 5.44 1.03 30.64
N MET A 49 4.91 2.10 31.23
CA MET A 49 5.61 2.86 32.27
C MET A 49 5.80 2.05 33.56
N ILE A 50 4.79 1.26 33.97
CA ILE A 50 4.92 0.35 35.12
C ILE A 50 6.03 -0.68 34.84
N TYR A 51 6.01 -1.31 33.67
CA TYR A 51 7.06 -2.26 33.30
C TYR A 51 8.44 -1.61 33.28
N LEU A 52 8.55 -0.41 32.69
CA LEU A 52 9.82 0.29 32.54
C LEU A 52 10.43 0.66 33.91
N LEU A 53 9.64 1.23 34.81
CA LEU A 53 10.12 1.70 36.11
C LEU A 53 10.34 0.57 37.11
N PHE A 54 9.42 -0.39 37.20
CA PHE A 54 9.46 -1.41 38.26
C PHE A 54 10.18 -2.70 37.86
N TYR A 55 10.41 -2.94 36.57
CA TYR A 55 11.05 -4.17 36.10
C TYR A 55 12.26 -3.91 35.22
N PHE A 56 12.14 -3.12 34.15
CA PHE A 56 13.24 -2.93 33.20
C PHE A 56 14.38 -2.11 33.80
N LEU A 57 14.08 -0.97 34.42
CA LEU A 57 15.07 -0.09 35.05
C LEU A 57 15.94 -0.83 36.09
N PRO A 58 15.37 -1.47 37.15
CA PRO A 58 16.18 -2.08 38.21
C PRO A 58 16.92 -3.34 37.76
N ASN A 59 16.39 -4.10 36.79
CA ASN A 59 16.99 -5.36 36.38
C ASN A 59 17.92 -5.23 35.17
N PHE A 60 17.81 -4.16 34.38
CA PHE A 60 18.61 -4.00 33.16
C PHE A 60 19.46 -2.72 33.21
N LEU A 61 18.85 -1.54 33.30
CA LEU A 61 19.55 -0.26 33.17
C LEU A 61 20.48 0.03 34.37
N GLU A 62 20.10 -0.36 35.58
CA GLU A 62 20.91 -0.18 36.79
C GLU A 62 21.96 -1.29 37.01
N THR A 63 22.09 -2.20 36.04
CA THR A 63 23.06 -3.29 36.12
C THR A 63 24.47 -2.76 35.93
N THR A 64 25.33 -2.94 36.93
CA THR A 64 26.68 -2.36 36.96
C THR A 64 27.67 -3.03 36.00
N ASN A 65 27.42 -4.28 35.57
CA ASN A 65 28.35 -5.04 34.74
C ASN A 65 27.68 -5.55 33.46
N PHE A 66 28.23 -5.19 32.31
CA PHE A 66 27.69 -5.55 30.99
C PHE A 66 27.53 -7.07 30.80
N LEU A 67 28.50 -7.88 31.24
CA LEU A 67 28.43 -9.34 31.10
C LEU A 67 27.28 -9.95 31.91
N SER A 68 26.94 -9.33 33.05
CA SER A 68 25.88 -9.81 33.92
C SER A 68 24.48 -9.69 33.30
N ILE A 69 24.32 -8.82 32.29
CA ILE A 69 23.09 -8.71 31.50
C ILE A 69 22.74 -10.02 30.78
N PHE A 70 23.76 -10.73 30.29
CA PHE A 70 23.59 -11.93 29.47
C PHE A 70 23.68 -13.23 30.27
N ILE A 71 24.28 -13.18 31.46
CA ILE A 71 24.51 -14.35 32.31
C ILE A 71 23.43 -14.48 33.38
N ASN A 72 23.01 -13.37 34.00
CA ASN A 72 22.04 -13.41 35.08
C ASN A 72 20.62 -13.46 34.53
N LEU A 73 19.80 -14.32 35.14
CA LEU A 73 18.44 -14.57 34.69
C LEU A 73 17.55 -13.31 34.71
N LYS A 74 17.62 -12.48 35.76
CA LYS A 74 16.76 -11.29 35.89
C LYS A 74 17.05 -10.22 34.81
N PRO A 75 18.30 -9.77 34.62
CA PRO A 75 18.64 -8.88 33.51
C PRO A 75 18.31 -9.47 32.14
N LEU A 76 18.58 -10.76 31.92
CA LEU A 76 18.28 -11.43 30.66
C LEU A 76 16.77 -11.47 30.39
N LEU A 77 15.95 -11.77 31.40
CA LEU A 77 14.49 -11.74 31.29
C LEU A 77 13.95 -10.33 31.07
N ALA A 78 14.48 -9.32 31.77
CA ALA A 78 14.16 -7.92 31.50
C ALA A 78 14.47 -7.54 30.05
N LEU A 79 15.62 -7.98 29.56
CA LEU A 79 16.03 -7.73 28.20
C LEU A 79 15.11 -8.41 27.17
N ILE A 80 14.79 -9.70 27.34
CA ILE A 80 13.93 -10.46 26.41
C ILE A 80 12.45 -10.00 26.47
N SER A 81 11.97 -9.60 27.64
CA SER A 81 10.56 -9.22 27.82
C SER A 81 10.22 -7.84 27.24
N MET A 82 11.17 -6.92 27.14
CA MET A 82 10.94 -5.56 26.63
C MET A 82 10.26 -5.51 25.25
N PRO A 83 10.78 -6.19 24.21
CA PRO A 83 10.11 -6.20 22.90
C PRO A 83 8.72 -6.84 22.95
N LEU A 84 8.51 -7.85 23.79
CA LEU A 84 7.21 -8.49 23.96
C LEU A 84 6.19 -7.55 24.61
N VAL A 85 6.61 -6.78 25.61
CA VAL A 85 5.77 -5.76 26.26
C VAL A 85 5.43 -4.65 25.27
N ILE A 86 6.39 -4.16 24.48
CA ILE A 86 6.13 -3.16 23.44
C ILE A 86 5.09 -3.66 22.42
N ILE A 87 5.27 -4.87 21.90
CA ILE A 87 4.32 -5.49 20.96
C ILE A 87 2.95 -5.65 21.63
N GLY A 88 2.90 -6.13 22.88
CA GLY A 88 1.68 -6.26 23.67
C GLY A 88 0.95 -4.93 23.84
N CYS A 89 1.65 -3.88 24.27
CA CYS A 89 1.12 -2.52 24.40
C CYS A 89 0.58 -2.00 23.05
N TYR A 90 1.27 -2.25 21.94
CA TYR A 90 0.79 -1.85 20.61
C TYR A 90 -0.46 -2.62 20.18
N LEU A 91 -0.55 -3.92 20.46
CA LEU A 91 -1.76 -4.71 20.18
C LEU A 91 -2.94 -4.26 21.05
N ILE A 92 -2.72 -3.95 22.33
CA ILE A 92 -3.73 -3.37 23.22
C ILE A 92 -4.21 -2.03 22.66
N ARG A 93 -3.29 -1.17 22.20
CA ARG A 93 -3.63 0.09 21.53
C ARG A 93 -4.56 -0.15 20.33
N LEU A 94 -4.19 -1.05 19.41
CA LEU A 94 -4.99 -1.36 18.22
C LEU A 94 -6.39 -1.87 18.60
N PHE A 95 -6.47 -2.74 19.61
CA PHE A 95 -7.75 -3.22 20.13
C PHE A 95 -8.61 -2.08 20.69
N LEU A 96 -8.03 -1.17 21.49
CA LEU A 96 -8.75 -0.02 22.05
C LEU A 96 -9.23 0.94 20.96
N ILE A 97 -8.43 1.19 19.92
CA ILE A 97 -8.86 1.97 18.74
C ILE A 97 -10.13 1.35 18.14
N ALA A 98 -10.11 0.02 17.91
CA ALA A 98 -11.24 -0.70 17.35
C ALA A 98 -12.48 -0.69 18.29
N LEU A 99 -12.26 -0.83 19.60
CA LEU A 99 -13.32 -0.84 20.62
C LEU A 99 -14.06 0.50 20.69
N VAL A 100 -13.32 1.61 20.80
CA VAL A 100 -13.91 2.94 20.87
C VAL A 100 -14.58 3.31 19.55
N ALA A 101 -13.95 2.98 18.41
CA ALA A 101 -14.57 3.18 17.10
C ALA A 101 -15.88 2.40 16.94
N ARG A 102 -15.92 1.14 17.40
CA ARG A 102 -17.13 0.30 17.42
C ARG A 102 -18.24 0.93 18.25
N PHE A 103 -17.91 1.50 19.40
CA PHE A 103 -18.88 2.19 20.26
C PHE A 103 -19.55 3.35 19.50
N PHE A 104 -18.78 4.27 18.93
CA PHE A 104 -19.32 5.38 18.14
C PHE A 104 -20.07 4.92 16.90
N TRP A 105 -19.56 3.89 16.20
CA TRP A 105 -20.22 3.32 15.03
C TRP A 105 -21.61 2.77 15.39
N ARG A 106 -21.73 1.96 16.46
CA ARG A 106 -23.00 1.42 16.95
C ARG A 106 -23.99 2.50 17.35
N LEU A 107 -23.53 3.54 18.04
CA LEU A 107 -24.38 4.70 18.37
C LEU A 107 -24.91 5.38 17.11
N SER A 108 -24.06 5.53 16.09
CA SER A 108 -24.49 6.10 14.82
C SER A 108 -25.53 5.22 14.13
N GLU A 109 -25.31 3.91 14.03
CA GLU A 109 -26.23 2.95 13.37
C GLU A 109 -27.57 2.88 14.10
N LYS A 110 -27.59 2.89 15.44
CA LYS A 110 -28.82 2.96 16.24
C LYS A 110 -29.63 4.23 15.94
N LYS A 111 -28.97 5.37 15.70
CA LYS A 111 -29.64 6.65 15.41
C LYS A 111 -30.15 6.78 13.97
N SER A 112 -29.44 6.22 12.99
CA SER A 112 -29.79 6.32 11.55
C SER A 112 -29.19 5.16 10.75
N PRO A 113 -29.86 4.01 10.63
CA PRO A 113 -29.28 2.82 10.00
C PRO A 113 -28.78 3.08 8.58
N SER A 114 -27.64 2.49 8.21
CA SER A 114 -27.14 2.51 6.83
C SER A 114 -28.11 1.76 5.90
N LYS A 115 -28.60 2.43 4.85
CA LYS A 115 -29.51 1.85 3.86
C LYS A 115 -28.96 2.07 2.44
N PRO A 116 -29.15 1.09 1.53
CA PRO A 116 -28.80 1.31 0.13
C PRO A 116 -29.74 2.33 -0.50
N GLY A 117 -29.20 3.19 -1.37
CA GLY A 117 -29.97 4.20 -2.08
C GLY A 117 -29.12 5.39 -2.49
N THR A 118 -29.80 6.37 -3.09
CA THR A 118 -29.19 7.64 -3.50
C THR A 118 -29.42 8.67 -2.39
N ILE A 119 -28.35 9.15 -1.76
CA ILE A 119 -28.44 10.16 -0.71
C ILE A 119 -28.33 11.55 -1.37
N PRO A 120 -29.37 12.39 -1.28
CA PRO A 120 -29.33 13.74 -1.78
C PRO A 120 -28.28 14.57 -1.04
N ARG A 121 -27.51 15.38 -1.78
CA ARG A 121 -26.51 16.33 -1.23
C ARG A 121 -26.96 17.79 -1.31
N ASN A 122 -28.05 18.06 -1.99
CA ASN A 122 -28.63 19.38 -2.23
C ASN A 122 -29.32 19.98 -1.00
N PHE A 123 -29.67 19.17 0.01
CA PHE A 123 -30.21 19.65 1.27
C PHE A 123 -29.67 18.83 2.45
N PRO A 124 -29.53 19.44 3.64
CA PRO A 124 -29.10 18.72 4.83
C PRO A 124 -30.13 17.67 5.24
N SER A 125 -29.69 16.42 5.36
CA SER A 125 -30.53 15.33 5.86
C SER A 125 -29.83 14.55 6.98
N LYS A 126 -30.63 13.93 7.85
CA LYS A 126 -30.11 13.06 8.91
C LYS A 126 -29.21 11.96 8.33
N THR A 127 -29.62 11.34 7.22
CA THR A 127 -28.86 10.30 6.51
C THR A 127 -27.51 10.82 6.01
N LEU A 128 -27.49 11.99 5.38
CA LEU A 128 -26.25 12.62 4.88
C LEU A 128 -25.27 12.93 6.02
N ASN A 129 -25.78 13.48 7.14
CA ASN A 129 -24.97 13.80 8.31
C ASN A 129 -24.31 12.54 8.92
N PHE A 130 -25.10 11.48 9.13
CA PHE A 130 -24.56 10.22 9.67
C PHE A 130 -23.65 9.50 8.69
N TYR A 131 -23.87 9.63 7.38
CA TYR A 131 -22.92 9.17 6.36
C TYR A 131 -21.55 9.83 6.53
N HIS A 132 -21.49 11.16 6.69
CA HIS A 132 -20.22 11.88 6.89
C HIS A 132 -19.56 11.54 8.22
N ILE A 133 -20.33 11.48 9.32
CA ILE A 133 -19.83 11.06 10.64
C ILE A 133 -19.20 9.67 10.56
N ARG A 134 -19.86 8.70 9.91
CA ARG A 134 -19.31 7.35 9.72
C ARG A 134 -18.04 7.33 8.89
N SER A 135 -18.02 8.08 7.78
CA SER A 135 -16.80 8.26 6.98
C SER A 135 -15.66 8.82 7.82
N PHE A 136 -15.95 9.67 8.80
CA PHE A 136 -14.93 10.21 9.69
C PHE A 136 -14.47 9.19 10.75
N ILE A 137 -15.41 8.51 11.43
CA ILE A 137 -15.11 7.52 12.49
C ILE A 137 -14.13 6.45 12.00
N ILE A 138 -14.32 5.94 10.78
CA ILE A 138 -13.52 4.82 10.27
C ILE A 138 -12.12 5.22 9.77
N LYS A 139 -11.88 6.50 9.46
CA LYS A 139 -10.61 6.97 8.86
C LYS A 139 -9.40 6.68 9.75
N TYR A 140 -9.45 7.09 11.01
CA TYR A 140 -8.31 6.89 11.93
C TYR A 140 -8.05 5.40 12.24
N PRO A 141 -9.05 4.58 12.61
CA PRO A 141 -8.87 3.14 12.75
C PRO A 141 -8.33 2.47 11.49
N LYS A 142 -8.92 2.75 10.32
CA LYS A 142 -8.44 2.22 9.04
C LYS A 142 -6.98 2.57 8.82
N ASN A 143 -6.60 3.83 9.01
CA ASN A 143 -5.23 4.28 8.83
C ASN A 143 -4.27 3.58 9.80
N ALA A 144 -4.62 3.50 11.09
CA ALA A 144 -3.79 2.88 12.12
C ALA A 144 -3.50 1.39 11.84
N PHE A 145 -4.45 0.67 11.25
CA PHE A 145 -4.27 -0.74 10.88
C PHE A 145 -3.57 -0.88 9.53
N THR A 146 -4.04 -0.17 8.50
CA THR A 146 -3.50 -0.27 7.13
C THR A 146 -2.04 0.15 7.06
N LYS A 147 -1.69 1.25 7.75
CA LYS A 147 -0.32 1.74 7.88
C LYS A 147 0.36 1.18 9.13
N GLY A 148 -0.22 0.23 9.85
CA GLY A 148 0.39 -0.36 11.05
C GLY A 148 1.39 -1.47 10.75
N ILE A 149 1.95 -2.05 11.81
CA ILE A 149 2.82 -3.25 11.71
C ILE A 149 1.99 -4.50 11.38
N PHE A 150 0.68 -4.48 11.70
CA PHE A 150 -0.24 -5.60 11.55
C PHE A 150 -1.39 -5.32 10.55
N PRO A 151 -1.11 -4.98 9.27
CA PRO A 151 -2.14 -4.60 8.30
C PRO A 151 -3.13 -5.72 7.97
N TRP A 152 -2.75 -6.99 8.16
CA TRP A 152 -3.64 -8.14 7.96
C TRP A 152 -4.76 -8.25 9.01
N LEU A 153 -4.73 -7.44 10.07
CA LEU A 153 -5.85 -7.32 11.01
C LEU A 153 -6.97 -6.41 10.47
N LEU A 154 -6.83 -5.83 9.28
CA LEU A 154 -7.83 -4.96 8.66
C LEU A 154 -9.19 -5.66 8.42
N PRO A 155 -9.27 -6.91 7.92
CA PRO A 155 -10.52 -7.66 7.87
C PRO A 155 -11.17 -7.87 9.23
N TRP A 156 -10.36 -8.15 10.27
CA TRP A 156 -10.85 -8.28 11.64
C TRP A 156 -11.44 -6.96 12.14
N LEU A 157 -10.77 -5.84 11.89
CA LEU A 157 -11.23 -4.50 12.28
C LEU A 157 -12.62 -4.20 11.71
N TYR A 158 -12.80 -4.38 10.40
CA TYR A 158 -14.06 -4.09 9.72
C TYR A 158 -15.21 -4.98 10.22
N ASN A 159 -14.95 -6.27 10.40
CA ASN A 159 -15.92 -7.20 11.00
C ASN A 159 -16.25 -6.83 12.45
N PHE A 160 -15.24 -6.46 13.25
CA PHE A 160 -15.40 -6.11 14.66
C PHE A 160 -16.21 -4.81 14.84
N ILE A 161 -15.89 -3.76 14.08
CA ILE A 161 -16.63 -2.49 14.09
C ILE A 161 -18.02 -2.64 13.45
N THR A 162 -18.22 -3.69 12.63
CA THR A 162 -19.41 -3.95 11.81
C THR A 162 -19.61 -2.93 10.69
N THR A 163 -18.52 -2.47 10.06
CA THR A 163 -18.61 -1.60 8.87
C THR A 163 -18.86 -2.41 7.60
N SER A 164 -18.31 -3.62 7.53
CA SER A 164 -18.36 -4.54 6.39
C SER A 164 -18.37 -5.99 6.89
N GLN A 165 -18.74 -6.93 6.02
CA GLN A 165 -18.71 -8.36 6.27
C GLN A 165 -17.62 -8.98 5.40
N ILE A 166 -16.61 -9.58 6.02
CA ILE A 166 -15.46 -10.15 5.30
C ILE A 166 -15.24 -11.59 5.76
N GLY A 167 -15.26 -12.52 4.81
CA GLY A 167 -15.09 -13.94 5.06
C GLY A 167 -13.69 -14.32 5.54
N LYS A 168 -13.61 -15.48 6.21
CA LYS A 168 -12.34 -16.04 6.72
C LYS A 168 -11.37 -16.31 5.57
N GLY A 169 -10.07 -16.10 5.81
CA GLY A 169 -9.00 -16.32 4.83
C GLY A 169 -8.86 -15.19 3.80
N THR A 170 -9.78 -14.22 3.79
CA THR A 170 -9.69 -13.07 2.89
C THR A 170 -8.61 -12.10 3.34
N THR A 171 -7.79 -11.67 2.38
CA THR A 171 -6.70 -10.73 2.54
C THR A 171 -7.03 -9.41 1.87
N MET A 172 -6.75 -8.32 2.56
CA MET A 172 -6.89 -6.97 2.02
C MET A 172 -5.60 -6.20 2.21
N GLU A 173 -5.07 -5.71 1.10
CA GLU A 173 -3.92 -4.83 1.07
C GLU A 173 -4.32 -3.38 1.26
N GLU A 174 -3.31 -2.49 1.31
CA GLU A 174 -3.55 -1.05 1.34
C GLU A 174 -4.48 -0.63 0.21
N SER A 175 -5.59 0.00 0.59
CA SER A 175 -6.64 0.41 -0.33
C SER A 175 -7.36 1.67 0.18
N PRO A 176 -7.61 2.67 -0.68
CA PRO A 176 -8.07 3.97 -0.19
C PRO A 176 -9.53 4.00 0.27
N VAL A 177 -10.45 3.19 -0.29
CA VAL A 177 -11.92 3.38 -0.09
C VAL A 177 -12.67 2.12 0.38
N ASN A 178 -11.97 1.07 0.82
CA ASN A 178 -12.60 -0.22 1.17
C ASN A 178 -13.16 -0.24 2.62
N ASP A 179 -13.83 0.81 3.05
CA ASP A 179 -14.04 1.12 4.47
C ASP A 179 -15.39 0.67 5.06
N LYS A 180 -16.47 0.63 4.24
CA LYS A 180 -17.82 0.32 4.71
C LYS A 180 -18.74 -0.24 3.64
N PHE A 181 -19.77 -0.94 4.10
CA PHE A 181 -20.88 -1.48 3.31
C PHE A 181 -20.41 -2.41 2.18
N LEU A 182 -19.43 -3.25 2.50
CA LEU A 182 -18.92 -4.32 1.65
C LEU A 182 -19.32 -5.68 2.23
N GLU A 183 -19.57 -6.64 1.35
CA GLU A 183 -19.78 -8.04 1.68
C GLU A 183 -18.84 -8.86 0.82
N ILE A 184 -17.78 -9.39 1.42
CA ILE A 184 -16.72 -10.13 0.75
C ILE A 184 -16.68 -11.55 1.29
N GLY A 185 -16.67 -12.53 0.38
CA GLY A 185 -16.61 -13.95 0.67
C GLY A 185 -15.30 -14.39 1.33
N LYS A 186 -15.12 -15.71 1.40
CA LYS A 186 -13.96 -16.39 1.97
C LYS A 186 -12.82 -16.49 0.96
N ASN A 187 -11.59 -16.53 1.47
CA ASN A 187 -10.36 -16.75 0.70
C ASN A 187 -10.19 -15.80 -0.50
N CYS A 188 -10.67 -14.57 -0.38
CA CYS A 188 -10.48 -13.56 -1.41
C CYS A 188 -9.15 -12.84 -1.24
N TYR A 189 -8.63 -12.29 -2.32
CA TYR A 189 -7.45 -11.44 -2.31
C TYR A 189 -7.80 -10.08 -2.90
N ILE A 190 -7.67 -9.02 -2.12
CA ILE A 190 -7.88 -7.64 -2.55
C ILE A 190 -6.53 -6.94 -2.54
N GLY A 191 -5.91 -6.83 -3.70
CA GLY A 191 -4.56 -6.31 -3.83
C GLY A 191 -4.48 -4.78 -3.78
N VAL A 192 -3.23 -4.30 -3.76
CA VAL A 192 -2.85 -2.90 -3.52
C VAL A 192 -3.62 -1.91 -4.39
N ASN A 193 -4.03 -0.80 -3.77
CA ASN A 193 -4.76 0.31 -4.38
C ASN A 193 -6.06 -0.10 -5.08
N SER A 194 -6.57 -1.32 -4.82
CA SER A 194 -7.88 -1.72 -5.33
C SER A 194 -8.98 -1.07 -4.51
N VAL A 195 -9.88 -0.38 -5.20
CA VAL A 195 -11.01 0.37 -4.66
C VAL A 195 -12.28 -0.44 -4.86
N PHE A 196 -12.84 -0.90 -3.75
CA PHE A 196 -14.17 -1.48 -3.64
C PHE A 196 -15.01 -0.47 -2.88
N THR A 197 -15.66 0.43 -3.62
CA THR A 197 -16.40 1.52 -3.00
C THR A 197 -17.90 1.25 -3.02
N SER A 198 -18.51 1.27 -1.85
CA SER A 198 -19.96 1.24 -1.68
C SER A 198 -20.61 2.61 -1.91
N HIS A 199 -19.82 3.68 -2.06
CA HIS A 199 -20.31 5.02 -2.29
C HIS A 199 -19.58 5.72 -3.45
N LEU A 200 -20.32 6.52 -4.22
CA LEU A 200 -19.73 7.42 -5.20
C LEU A 200 -20.50 8.74 -5.19
N ILE A 201 -19.77 9.84 -5.22
CA ILE A 201 -20.32 11.18 -5.37
C ILE A 201 -20.40 11.49 -6.87
N ASP A 202 -21.61 11.70 -7.40
CA ASP A 202 -21.86 11.90 -8.83
C ASP A 202 -21.62 13.35 -9.28
N GLY A 203 -20.46 13.92 -8.94
CA GLY A 203 -20.07 15.29 -9.23
C GLY A 203 -20.20 16.25 -8.04
N ILE A 204 -19.76 17.50 -8.21
CA ILE A 204 -19.63 18.49 -7.12
C ILE A 204 -20.97 18.68 -6.37
N PHE A 205 -22.06 18.81 -7.13
CA PHE A 205 -23.44 18.91 -6.62
C PHE A 205 -24.25 17.61 -6.78
N GLY A 206 -23.58 16.51 -7.16
CA GLY A 206 -24.23 15.24 -7.38
C GLY A 206 -24.63 14.54 -6.09
N ASN A 207 -25.61 13.65 -6.21
CA ASN A 207 -26.02 12.79 -5.10
C ASN A 207 -24.96 11.72 -4.79
N ILE A 208 -25.08 11.10 -3.63
CA ILE A 208 -24.23 9.97 -3.25
C ILE A 208 -24.96 8.69 -3.61
N ALA A 209 -24.47 7.96 -4.62
CA ALA A 209 -24.91 6.60 -4.87
C ALA A 209 -24.31 5.69 -3.78
N TYR A 210 -25.13 5.22 -2.84
CA TYR A 210 -24.69 4.40 -1.72
C TYR A 210 -25.29 3.00 -1.81
N PHE A 211 -24.54 2.04 -2.35
CA PHE A 211 -25.00 0.69 -2.60
C PHE A 211 -23.95 -0.33 -2.20
N LYS A 212 -24.40 -1.38 -1.51
CA LYS A 212 -23.53 -2.47 -1.07
C LYS A 212 -22.80 -3.10 -2.26
N VAL A 213 -21.50 -3.35 -2.12
CA VAL A 213 -20.73 -4.17 -3.05
C VAL A 213 -20.66 -5.59 -2.52
N LYS A 214 -20.97 -6.58 -3.37
CA LYS A 214 -20.96 -8.01 -3.04
C LYS A 214 -19.86 -8.73 -3.80
N VAL A 215 -19.05 -9.50 -3.10
CA VAL A 215 -17.95 -10.27 -3.65
C VAL A 215 -18.07 -11.70 -3.12
N GLY A 216 -18.14 -12.67 -4.03
CA GLY A 216 -18.22 -14.09 -3.71
C GLY A 216 -16.93 -14.66 -3.16
N ASP A 217 -16.88 -15.98 -3.03
CA ASP A 217 -15.72 -16.72 -2.50
C ASP A 217 -14.62 -16.87 -3.56
N ASN A 218 -13.36 -16.96 -3.09
CA ASN A 218 -12.16 -17.15 -3.92
C ASN A 218 -12.02 -16.12 -5.05
N VAL A 219 -12.42 -14.87 -4.80
CA VAL A 219 -12.25 -13.78 -5.76
C VAL A 219 -10.88 -13.14 -5.58
N THR A 220 -10.19 -12.93 -6.68
CA THR A 220 -8.88 -12.27 -6.68
C THR A 220 -8.95 -10.96 -7.46
N ALA A 221 -8.67 -9.85 -6.79
CA ALA A 221 -8.46 -8.54 -7.39
C ALA A 221 -6.98 -8.18 -7.29
N ALA A 222 -6.30 -8.16 -8.43
CA ALA A 222 -4.85 -8.09 -8.48
C ALA A 222 -4.27 -6.79 -7.94
N ALA A 223 -4.55 -5.65 -8.58
CA ALA A 223 -4.05 -4.34 -8.18
C ALA A 223 -4.83 -3.23 -8.92
N LYS A 224 -5.06 -2.11 -8.23
CA LYS A 224 -5.72 -0.91 -8.80
C LYS A 224 -7.08 -1.20 -9.45
N ASN A 225 -7.78 -2.24 -9.00
CA ASN A 225 -9.13 -2.53 -9.47
C ASN A 225 -10.09 -1.46 -8.96
N LEU A 226 -11.09 -1.06 -9.75
CA LEU A 226 -12.09 -0.05 -9.36
C LEU A 226 -13.48 -0.64 -9.47
N ILE A 227 -14.07 -1.01 -8.35
CA ILE A 227 -15.37 -1.64 -8.25
C ILE A 227 -16.37 -0.64 -7.70
N ALA A 228 -17.28 -0.19 -8.57
CA ALA A 228 -18.24 0.86 -8.26
C ALA A 228 -19.43 0.35 -7.42
N PRO A 229 -20.20 1.26 -6.79
CA PRO A 229 -21.31 0.90 -5.91
C PRO A 229 -22.32 -0.04 -6.54
N GLY A 230 -22.85 -0.96 -5.74
CA GLY A 230 -23.90 -1.90 -6.17
C GLY A 230 -23.40 -3.04 -7.05
N SER A 231 -22.10 -3.12 -7.34
CA SER A 231 -21.53 -4.22 -8.14
C SER A 231 -21.54 -5.54 -7.36
N GLU A 232 -21.72 -6.64 -8.10
CA GLU A 232 -21.65 -8.01 -7.61
C GLU A 232 -20.60 -8.80 -8.41
N ILE A 233 -19.70 -9.47 -7.70
CA ILE A 233 -18.67 -10.35 -8.30
C ILE A 233 -18.91 -11.75 -7.79
N LYS A 234 -19.19 -12.71 -8.68
CA LYS A 234 -19.45 -14.11 -8.30
C LYS A 234 -18.15 -14.87 -8.02
N ASN A 235 -18.30 -16.07 -7.44
CA ASN A 235 -17.18 -16.91 -6.97
C ASN A 235 -16.14 -17.22 -8.04
N ASN A 236 -14.88 -17.44 -7.62
CA ASN A 236 -13.76 -17.82 -8.48
C ASN A 236 -13.54 -16.85 -9.66
N SER A 237 -13.70 -15.55 -9.40
CA SER A 237 -13.46 -14.50 -10.39
C SER A 237 -12.09 -13.87 -10.19
N TYR A 238 -11.39 -13.62 -11.29
CA TYR A 238 -10.03 -13.06 -11.28
C TYR A 238 -10.03 -11.73 -12.02
N LEU A 239 -9.91 -10.63 -11.29
CA LEU A 239 -9.80 -9.29 -11.83
C LEU A 239 -8.31 -8.98 -12.02
N LEU A 240 -7.88 -8.96 -13.28
CA LEU A 240 -6.54 -8.54 -13.65
C LEU A 240 -6.31 -7.07 -13.27
N PRO A 241 -5.05 -6.60 -13.21
CA PRO A 241 -4.77 -5.21 -12.82
C PRO A 241 -5.61 -4.21 -13.62
N LEU A 242 -6.13 -3.19 -12.93
CA LEU A 242 -6.95 -2.11 -13.52
C LEU A 242 -8.29 -2.56 -14.10
N ALA A 243 -8.71 -3.81 -13.86
CA ALA A 243 -10.07 -4.24 -14.16
C ALA A 243 -11.08 -3.44 -13.31
N SER A 244 -12.00 -2.73 -13.96
CA SER A 244 -12.94 -1.81 -13.32
C SER A 244 -14.39 -2.08 -13.71
N THR A 245 -15.33 -1.91 -12.78
CA THR A 245 -16.77 -2.04 -13.04
C THR A 245 -17.47 -0.68 -12.96
N PRO A 246 -18.43 -0.39 -13.86
CA PRO A 246 -19.42 0.65 -13.59
C PRO A 246 -20.38 0.20 -12.46
N LYS A 247 -21.19 1.14 -11.96
CA LYS A 247 -22.18 0.86 -10.89
C LYS A 247 -23.11 -0.29 -11.30
N HIS A 248 -23.55 -1.07 -10.31
CA HIS A 248 -24.52 -2.15 -10.51
C HIS A 248 -24.09 -3.26 -11.51
N SER A 249 -22.78 -3.42 -11.73
CA SER A 249 -22.28 -4.48 -12.61
C SER A 249 -22.36 -5.84 -11.95
N VAL A 250 -22.71 -6.88 -12.70
CA VAL A 250 -22.68 -8.27 -12.24
C VAL A 250 -21.63 -9.05 -13.02
N LEU A 251 -20.56 -9.48 -12.35
CA LEU A 251 -19.51 -10.31 -12.93
C LEU A 251 -19.81 -11.80 -12.68
N LYS A 252 -19.82 -12.59 -13.75
CA LYS A 252 -19.98 -14.06 -13.72
C LYS A 252 -18.77 -14.71 -13.05
N GLY A 253 -19.01 -15.86 -12.41
CA GLY A 253 -17.97 -16.62 -11.74
C GLY A 253 -17.06 -17.40 -12.70
N ASN A 254 -16.04 -18.05 -12.15
CA ASN A 254 -15.08 -18.91 -12.89
C ASN A 254 -14.47 -18.21 -14.12
N SER A 255 -14.20 -16.91 -14.00
CA SER A 255 -13.89 -16.06 -15.15
C SER A 255 -12.77 -15.08 -14.84
N TYR A 256 -11.99 -14.75 -15.87
CA TYR A 256 -10.95 -13.72 -15.81
C TYR A 256 -11.47 -12.42 -16.42
N TYR A 257 -11.22 -11.31 -15.75
CA TYR A 257 -11.70 -9.98 -16.11
C TYR A 257 -10.55 -9.02 -16.33
N PHE A 258 -10.68 -8.20 -17.37
CA PHE A 258 -9.68 -7.22 -17.76
C PHE A 258 -10.34 -5.99 -18.35
N SER A 259 -9.82 -4.81 -18.00
CA SER A 259 -10.03 -3.58 -18.76
C SER A 259 -8.68 -2.95 -19.07
N ALA A 260 -8.58 -2.36 -20.26
CA ALA A 260 -7.38 -1.68 -20.74
C ALA A 260 -7.77 -0.25 -21.13
N GLY A 261 -7.30 0.74 -20.36
CA GLY A 261 -7.61 2.14 -20.59
C GLY A 261 -9.11 2.40 -20.68
N ALA A 262 -9.56 3.09 -21.73
CA ALA A 262 -10.98 3.43 -21.96
C ALA A 262 -11.86 2.25 -22.43
N LYS A 263 -11.34 1.02 -22.50
CA LYS A 263 -12.13 -0.13 -22.96
C LYS A 263 -13.01 -0.67 -21.83
N PRO A 264 -14.29 -1.02 -22.12
CA PRO A 264 -15.15 -1.68 -21.14
C PRO A 264 -14.52 -2.96 -20.61
N LEU A 265 -14.87 -3.29 -19.37
CA LEU A 265 -14.50 -4.55 -18.74
C LEU A 265 -14.91 -5.74 -19.62
N ARG A 266 -13.97 -6.64 -19.91
CA ARG A 266 -14.20 -7.83 -20.71
C ARG A 266 -13.76 -9.08 -19.96
N ARG A 267 -14.49 -10.16 -20.22
CA ARG A 267 -14.04 -11.50 -19.86
C ARG A 267 -12.95 -11.95 -20.83
N ILE A 268 -11.84 -12.48 -20.31
CA ILE A 268 -10.76 -13.07 -21.09
C ILE A 268 -10.78 -14.59 -20.93
N PHE A 269 -10.59 -15.31 -22.04
CA PHE A 269 -10.39 -16.76 -22.02
C PHE A 269 -8.94 -17.11 -21.71
N LYS A 270 -8.71 -18.16 -20.91
CA LYS A 270 -7.39 -18.60 -20.42
C LYS A 270 -6.30 -18.64 -21.52
N ARG A 271 -6.64 -19.09 -22.74
CA ARG A 271 -5.70 -19.14 -23.89
C ARG A 271 -5.09 -17.77 -24.24
N LYS A 272 -5.87 -16.69 -24.10
CA LYS A 272 -5.37 -15.31 -24.33
C LYS A 272 -4.51 -14.79 -23.18
N ILE A 273 -4.67 -15.33 -21.97
CA ILE A 273 -3.81 -14.99 -20.82
C ILE A 273 -2.41 -15.58 -21.04
N LYS A 274 -2.30 -16.84 -21.49
CA LYS A 274 -1.01 -17.45 -21.88
C LYS A 274 -0.28 -16.59 -22.92
N SER A 275 -0.97 -16.15 -23.98
CA SER A 275 -0.39 -15.27 -24.99
C SER A 275 -0.06 -13.85 -24.49
N TYR A 276 -0.87 -13.32 -23.56
CA TYR A 276 -0.65 -11.99 -22.97
C TYR A 276 0.59 -11.97 -22.06
N LEU A 277 0.78 -13.04 -21.29
CA LEU A 277 1.91 -13.20 -20.36
C LEU A 277 3.21 -13.58 -21.06
N LYS A 278 3.19 -13.94 -22.35
CA LYS A 278 4.36 -14.35 -23.13
C LYS A 278 5.21 -15.42 -22.41
N ILE A 279 4.55 -16.39 -21.77
CA ILE A 279 5.24 -17.53 -21.18
C ILE A 279 5.63 -18.44 -22.36
N ASP A 280 6.91 -18.50 -22.69
CA ASP A 280 7.39 -19.31 -23.80
C ASP A 280 7.21 -20.81 -23.53
N PRO A 281 6.97 -21.63 -24.58
CA PRO A 281 6.90 -23.08 -24.46
C PRO A 281 8.13 -23.69 -23.78
N GLU A 282 9.32 -23.18 -24.07
CA GLU A 282 10.59 -23.60 -23.43
C GLU A 282 10.58 -23.38 -21.92
N THR A 283 9.96 -22.30 -21.43
CA THR A 283 9.86 -22.04 -19.99
C THR A 283 8.95 -23.08 -19.32
N LEU A 284 7.88 -23.50 -20.00
CA LEU A 284 7.00 -24.58 -19.54
C LEU A 284 7.68 -25.96 -19.62
N GLU A 285 8.59 -26.15 -20.56
CA GLU A 285 9.38 -27.36 -20.74
C GLU A 285 10.46 -27.49 -19.65
N GLN A 286 11.15 -26.40 -19.33
CA GLN A 286 12.03 -26.31 -18.16
C GLN A 286 11.26 -26.58 -16.85
N ILE A 287 10.03 -26.09 -16.75
CA ILE A 287 9.14 -26.36 -15.61
C ILE A 287 8.76 -27.86 -15.54
N LYS A 288 8.56 -28.52 -16.68
CA LYS A 288 8.29 -29.97 -16.77
C LYS A 288 9.52 -30.80 -16.38
N GLU A 289 10.69 -30.47 -16.91
CA GLU A 289 11.94 -31.15 -16.57
C GLU A 289 12.23 -31.08 -15.06
N VAL A 290 11.98 -29.92 -14.44
CA VAL A 290 12.09 -29.75 -12.98
C VAL A 290 11.04 -30.58 -12.23
N LYS A 291 9.85 -30.83 -12.81
CA LYS A 291 8.78 -31.63 -12.21
C LYS A 291 9.12 -33.13 -12.25
N ASP A 292 9.70 -33.58 -13.35
CA ASP A 292 10.15 -34.96 -13.54
C ASP A 292 11.39 -35.26 -12.69
N ALA A 293 12.29 -34.28 -12.50
CA ALA A 293 13.45 -34.39 -11.61
C ALA A 293 13.10 -34.48 -10.11
N ILE A 294 11.91 -34.03 -9.69
CA ILE A 294 11.48 -34.00 -8.28
C ILE A 294 10.60 -35.22 -7.90
N GLY A 295 10.35 -36.15 -8.82
CA GLY A 295 9.76 -37.46 -8.49
C GLY A 295 8.35 -37.40 -7.88
N SER A 296 7.48 -36.50 -8.38
CA SER A 296 6.07 -36.52 -7.97
C SER A 296 5.25 -37.41 -8.91
N SER A 297 4.93 -38.62 -8.44
CA SER A 297 4.12 -39.61 -9.17
C SER A 297 2.77 -39.03 -9.64
N PRO A 298 2.27 -39.44 -10.82
CA PRO A 298 1.05 -38.88 -11.40
C PRO A 298 -0.18 -39.45 -10.69
N VAL A 299 -0.82 -38.66 -9.83
CA VAL A 299 -2.17 -38.97 -9.37
C VAL A 299 -3.16 -38.60 -10.49
N GLN A 300 -3.90 -39.60 -10.96
CA GLN A 300 -4.98 -39.46 -11.93
C GLN A 300 -6.11 -38.58 -11.35
N THR A 301 -6.27 -37.39 -11.88
CA THR A 301 -7.56 -36.70 -11.93
C THR A 301 -7.56 -35.78 -13.16
N GLN A 302 -8.40 -36.09 -14.14
CA GLN A 302 -8.49 -35.43 -15.45
C GLN A 302 -9.19 -34.06 -15.39
N GLU A 303 -8.83 -33.21 -14.43
CA GLU A 303 -8.83 -31.76 -14.61
C GLU A 303 -7.37 -31.36 -14.50
N THR A 304 -6.77 -31.09 -15.66
CA THR A 304 -5.31 -30.96 -15.83
C THR A 304 -4.67 -30.12 -14.73
N ASN A 305 -3.70 -30.67 -13.99
CA ASN A 305 -2.93 -29.97 -12.95
C ASN A 305 -2.35 -28.61 -13.44
N GLU A 306 -2.12 -28.44 -14.75
CA GLU A 306 -1.77 -27.15 -15.37
C GLU A 306 -2.81 -26.04 -15.16
N GLU A 307 -4.10 -26.37 -15.04
CA GLU A 307 -5.19 -25.40 -14.84
C GLU A 307 -5.28 -24.86 -13.42
N ARG A 308 -4.82 -25.64 -12.42
CA ARG A 308 -4.66 -25.16 -11.04
C ARG A 308 -3.37 -24.35 -10.89
N ASP A 309 -2.28 -24.76 -11.54
CA ASP A 309 -0.98 -24.06 -11.48
C ASP A 309 -1.04 -22.63 -12.05
N LEU A 310 -1.95 -22.38 -13.01
CA LEU A 310 -2.21 -21.05 -13.59
C LEU A 310 -3.39 -20.31 -12.94
N SER A 311 -4.04 -20.88 -11.93
CA SER A 311 -4.99 -20.13 -11.12
C SER A 311 -4.20 -19.01 -10.43
N LEU A 312 -4.53 -17.76 -10.76
CA LEU A 312 -3.75 -16.60 -10.34
C LEU A 312 -3.94 -16.38 -8.84
N ASP A 313 -3.13 -17.05 -8.03
CA ASP A 313 -2.88 -16.66 -6.65
C ASP A 313 -1.94 -15.46 -6.69
N PHE A 314 -2.53 -14.25 -6.81
CA PHE A 314 -1.74 -13.04 -6.68
C PHE A 314 -1.26 -12.91 -5.24
N VAL A 315 0.04 -13.10 -5.04
CA VAL A 315 0.76 -12.71 -3.83
C VAL A 315 1.69 -11.60 -4.26
N THR A 316 1.27 -10.34 -4.17
CA THR A 316 2.23 -9.25 -4.41
C THR A 316 3.30 -9.27 -3.32
N SER A 317 4.46 -8.68 -3.56
CA SER A 317 5.52 -8.49 -2.55
C SER A 317 5.04 -7.81 -1.26
N SER A 318 3.86 -7.18 -1.29
CA SER A 318 3.18 -6.58 -0.15
C SER A 318 2.33 -7.55 0.69
N ALA A 319 1.97 -8.74 0.17
CA ALA A 319 0.90 -9.62 0.67
C ALA A 319 1.31 -10.42 1.90
N ILE A 320 1.44 -9.69 3.00
CA ILE A 320 1.90 -10.20 4.30
C ILE A 320 1.02 -11.32 4.86
N SER A 321 -0.28 -11.37 4.59
CA SER A 321 -1.15 -12.40 5.20
C SER A 321 -0.79 -13.83 4.77
N ARG A 322 -0.11 -13.99 3.63
CA ARG A 322 0.44 -15.26 3.14
C ARG A 322 1.94 -15.40 3.46
N VAL A 323 2.60 -14.33 3.87
CA VAL A 323 3.96 -14.37 4.42
C VAL A 323 3.85 -14.99 5.81
N ASN A 324 4.43 -16.19 5.94
CA ASN A 324 4.40 -16.96 7.17
C ASN A 324 4.95 -16.12 8.35
N LEU A 325 4.26 -16.15 9.50
CA LEU A 325 4.61 -15.46 10.75
C LEU A 325 6.10 -15.61 11.11
N LYS A 326 6.73 -16.72 10.68
CA LYS A 326 8.17 -16.99 10.84
C LYS A 326 9.06 -15.85 10.32
N PHE A 327 8.67 -15.14 9.26
CA PHE A 327 9.51 -14.07 8.70
C PHE A 327 9.46 -12.78 9.53
N LEU A 328 8.38 -12.55 10.28
CA LEU A 328 8.27 -11.41 11.19
C LEU A 328 9.21 -11.50 12.40
N ILE A 329 9.79 -12.69 12.65
CA ILE A 329 10.73 -12.89 13.75
C ILE A 329 11.96 -11.97 13.61
N VAL A 330 12.33 -11.57 12.38
CA VAL A 330 13.45 -10.65 12.14
C VAL A 330 13.21 -9.25 12.69
N TYR A 331 11.95 -8.84 12.90
CA TYR A 331 11.63 -7.53 13.47
C TYR A 331 11.97 -7.47 14.95
N VAL A 332 11.92 -8.59 15.67
CA VAL A 332 12.22 -8.67 17.10
C VAL A 332 13.64 -8.14 17.40
N PRO A 333 14.72 -8.70 16.84
CA PRO A 333 16.06 -8.20 17.14
C PRO A 333 16.29 -6.78 16.59
N ILE A 334 15.67 -6.38 15.49
CA ILE A 334 15.81 -5.02 14.93
C ILE A 334 15.24 -3.98 15.88
N PHE A 335 13.98 -4.14 16.29
CA PHE A 335 13.34 -3.22 17.23
C PHE A 335 13.98 -3.26 18.61
N TRP A 336 14.46 -4.43 19.02
CA TRP A 336 15.14 -4.61 20.30
C TRP A 336 16.43 -3.80 20.36
N LEU A 337 17.34 -4.00 19.40
CA LEU A 337 18.61 -3.28 19.37
C LEU A 337 18.40 -1.77 19.17
N SER A 338 17.45 -1.38 18.31
CA SER A 338 17.12 0.04 18.09
C SER A 338 16.47 0.69 19.31
N GLY A 339 15.58 -0.05 19.98
CA GLY A 339 14.89 0.38 21.19
C GLY A 339 15.84 0.53 22.37
N MET A 340 16.85 -0.35 22.50
CA MET A 340 17.88 -0.22 23.53
C MET A 340 18.64 1.09 23.41
N ILE A 341 19.04 1.49 22.19
CA ILE A 341 19.73 2.77 21.96
C ILE A 341 18.86 3.93 22.46
N VAL A 342 17.56 3.90 22.15
CA VAL A 342 16.61 4.93 22.62
C VAL A 342 16.45 4.91 24.14
N SER A 343 16.31 3.73 24.75
CA SER A 343 16.18 3.59 26.21
C SER A 343 17.42 4.11 26.93
N ILE A 344 18.61 3.88 26.39
CA ILE A 344 19.86 4.44 26.92
C ILE A 344 19.83 5.97 26.86
N ILE A 345 19.46 6.55 25.71
CA ILE A 345 19.36 8.02 25.57
C ILE A 345 18.34 8.61 26.55
N PHE A 346 17.18 7.98 26.69
CA PHE A 346 16.15 8.43 27.63
C PHE A 346 16.65 8.36 29.08
N TYR A 347 17.30 7.26 29.47
CA TYR A 347 17.89 7.11 30.79
C TYR A 347 18.95 8.18 31.06
N THR A 348 19.88 8.38 30.13
CA THR A 348 20.91 9.43 30.19
C THR A 348 20.29 10.82 30.36
N TYR A 349 19.24 11.12 29.60
CA TYR A 349 18.50 12.38 29.74
C TYR A 349 17.93 12.57 31.15
N THR A 350 17.24 11.55 31.67
CA THR A 350 16.66 11.61 33.02
C THR A 350 17.73 11.67 34.11
N TYR A 351 18.86 11.00 33.94
CA TYR A 351 19.94 10.94 34.91
C TYR A 351 20.69 12.27 35.05
N TYR A 352 20.97 12.96 33.93
CA TYR A 352 21.76 14.19 33.95
C TYR A 352 20.94 15.47 34.20
N VAL A 353 19.71 15.57 33.69
CA VAL A 353 18.94 16.82 33.83
C VAL A 353 18.49 17.03 35.28
N GLN A 354 18.04 15.97 35.95
CA GLN A 354 17.54 15.86 37.35
C GLN A 354 16.42 16.84 37.78
N ASN A 355 16.40 18.06 37.27
CA ASN A 355 15.39 19.08 37.47
C ASN A 355 14.15 18.80 36.63
N TRP A 356 13.01 18.54 37.28
CA TRP A 356 11.77 18.17 36.63
C TRP A 356 11.20 19.24 35.68
N ILE A 357 11.42 20.54 35.96
CA ILE A 357 10.93 21.63 35.10
C ILE A 357 11.68 21.62 33.77
N LEU A 358 13.02 21.54 33.83
CA LEU A 358 13.86 21.43 32.65
C LEU A 358 13.57 20.13 31.89
N MET A 359 13.32 19.03 32.61
CA MET A 359 12.94 17.77 31.99
C MET A 359 11.63 17.88 31.20
N VAL A 360 10.60 18.52 31.74
CA VAL A 360 9.32 18.67 31.01
C VAL A 360 9.49 19.62 29.83
N PHE A 361 10.28 20.69 30.00
CA PHE A 361 10.53 21.68 28.94
C PHE A 361 11.25 21.07 27.73
N PHE A 362 12.30 20.26 27.95
CA PHE A 362 13.07 19.61 26.86
C PHE A 362 12.47 18.28 26.40
N LEU A 363 11.44 17.74 27.08
CA LEU A 363 10.82 16.46 26.76
C LEU A 363 10.35 16.36 25.29
N PRO A 364 9.71 17.38 24.69
CA PRO A 364 9.30 17.30 23.30
C PRO A 364 10.49 17.17 22.34
N ALA A 365 11.58 17.89 22.60
CA ALA A 365 12.77 17.87 21.78
C ALA A 365 13.50 16.51 21.88
N ILE A 366 13.62 15.95 23.08
CA ILE A 366 14.25 14.64 23.26
C ILE A 366 13.41 13.51 22.65
N ILE A 367 12.07 13.59 22.73
CA ILE A 367 11.18 12.62 22.06
C ILE A 367 11.40 12.65 20.55
N PHE A 368 11.47 13.83 19.97
CA PHE A 368 11.72 13.99 18.54
C PHE A 368 13.09 13.45 18.13
N PHE A 369 14.13 13.72 18.93
CA PHE A 369 15.47 13.18 18.72
C PHE A 369 15.51 11.65 18.83
N MET A 370 14.93 11.09 19.90
CA MET A 370 14.84 9.64 20.12
C MET A 370 14.11 8.92 18.98
N TRP A 371 13.06 9.53 18.43
CA TRP A 371 12.34 8.98 17.29
C TRP A 371 13.25 8.85 16.05
N PHE A 372 14.08 9.85 15.76
CA PHE A 372 15.06 9.75 14.67
C PHE A 372 16.15 8.71 14.91
N ILE A 373 16.66 8.63 16.14
CA ILE A 373 17.64 7.61 16.51
C ILE A 373 17.05 6.22 16.38
N PHE A 374 15.80 6.01 16.80
CA PHE A 374 15.10 4.74 16.65
C PHE A 374 15.03 4.28 15.19
N ILE A 375 14.57 5.18 14.30
CA ILE A 375 14.45 4.86 12.88
C ILE A 375 15.83 4.58 12.28
N SER A 376 16.84 5.40 12.64
CA SER A 376 18.22 5.22 12.18
C SER A 376 18.80 3.87 12.64
N GLY A 377 18.55 3.48 13.89
CA GLY A 377 18.88 2.16 14.41
C GLY A 377 18.20 1.05 13.61
N CYS A 378 16.91 1.19 13.32
CA CYS A 378 16.17 0.20 12.55
C CYS A 378 16.76 0.05 11.14
N LEU A 379 17.14 1.15 10.48
CA LEU A 379 17.82 1.12 9.18
C LEU A 379 19.18 0.42 9.23
N PHE A 380 19.96 0.71 10.27
CA PHE A 380 21.28 0.11 10.45
C PHE A 380 21.18 -1.41 10.65
N PHE A 381 20.36 -1.85 11.62
CA PHE A 381 20.21 -3.28 11.91
C PHE A 381 19.52 -4.04 10.77
N SER A 382 18.56 -3.42 10.07
CA SER A 382 17.96 -4.03 8.87
C SER A 382 19.00 -4.30 7.79
N LYS A 383 19.96 -3.38 7.58
CA LYS A 383 21.05 -3.59 6.63
C LYS A 383 22.05 -4.64 7.10
N LEU A 384 22.38 -4.65 8.39
CA LEU A 384 23.25 -5.68 8.97
C LEU A 384 22.65 -7.07 8.72
N PHE A 385 21.38 -7.28 9.07
CA PHE A 385 20.70 -8.55 8.79
C PHE A 385 20.59 -8.85 7.30
N LEU A 386 20.42 -7.85 6.45
CA LEU A 386 20.39 -8.05 5.00
C LEU A 386 21.73 -8.57 4.49
N ILE A 387 22.84 -8.03 5.00
CA ILE A 387 24.19 -8.52 4.67
C ILE A 387 24.34 -9.97 5.12
N LEU A 388 23.96 -10.29 6.36
CA LEU A 388 24.03 -11.65 6.90
C LEU A 388 23.20 -12.64 6.07
N ILE A 389 21.97 -12.27 5.70
CA ILE A 389 21.10 -13.09 4.85
C ILE A 389 21.71 -13.29 3.46
N ASN A 390 22.30 -12.24 2.88
CA ASN A 390 22.92 -12.31 1.55
C ASN A 390 24.22 -13.13 1.55
N LEU A 391 24.88 -13.31 2.70
CA LEU A 391 26.00 -14.25 2.84
C LEU A 391 25.53 -15.70 2.74
N ILE A 392 24.31 -16.00 3.23
CA ILE A 392 23.71 -17.34 3.18
C ILE A 392 23.12 -17.63 1.80
N HIS A 393 22.28 -16.73 1.28
CA HIS A 393 21.64 -16.90 -0.03
C HIS A 393 21.52 -15.56 -0.76
N ARG A 394 22.27 -15.41 -1.86
CA ARG A 394 22.28 -14.19 -2.67
C ARG A 394 20.98 -14.06 -3.48
N PRO A 395 20.44 -12.84 -3.65
CA PRO A 395 19.33 -12.61 -4.54
C PRO A 395 19.74 -12.87 -6.00
N LYS A 396 18.85 -13.48 -6.78
CA LYS A 396 19.07 -13.81 -8.21
C LYS A 396 17.83 -13.45 -9.03
N GLU A 397 18.03 -13.08 -10.28
CA GLU A 397 16.95 -12.97 -11.27
C GLU A 397 16.54 -14.37 -11.73
N GLY A 398 15.26 -14.55 -12.06
CA GLY A 398 14.76 -15.85 -12.49
C GLY A 398 13.26 -16.03 -12.26
N ILE A 399 12.79 -17.23 -12.57
CA ILE A 399 11.43 -17.69 -12.31
C ILE A 399 11.54 -18.83 -11.28
N PHE A 400 10.92 -18.65 -10.12
CA PHE A 400 10.99 -19.55 -8.98
C PHE A 400 9.59 -20.04 -8.63
N LYS A 401 9.47 -21.19 -7.97
CA LYS A 401 8.18 -21.64 -7.44
C LYS A 401 7.85 -20.89 -6.14
N ALA A 402 6.69 -20.27 -6.08
CA ALA A 402 6.17 -19.52 -4.94
C ALA A 402 5.53 -20.45 -3.89
N GLU A 403 6.26 -21.50 -3.49
CA GLU A 403 5.78 -22.54 -2.59
C GLU A 403 6.61 -22.58 -1.30
N LYS A 404 5.96 -22.96 -0.19
CA LYS A 404 6.63 -23.13 1.10
C LYS A 404 7.69 -24.22 0.98
N GLY A 405 8.90 -23.95 1.46
CA GLY A 405 10.05 -24.84 1.31
C GLY A 405 10.93 -24.59 0.09
N ASN A 406 10.47 -23.81 -0.91
CA ASN A 406 11.35 -23.36 -1.98
C ASN A 406 12.33 -22.30 -1.45
N HIS A 407 13.62 -22.60 -1.50
CA HIS A 407 14.66 -21.77 -0.88
C HIS A 407 14.70 -20.35 -1.48
N ASP A 408 14.64 -20.20 -2.80
CA ASP A 408 14.68 -18.89 -3.44
C ASP A 408 13.48 -18.01 -3.06
N PHE A 409 12.28 -18.61 -3.03
CA PHE A 409 11.06 -17.91 -2.61
C PHE A 409 11.10 -17.50 -1.14
N GLU A 410 11.50 -18.41 -0.24
CA GLU A 410 11.54 -18.11 1.20
C GLU A 410 12.56 -17.02 1.53
N PHE A 411 13.74 -17.06 0.92
CA PHE A 411 14.75 -16.02 1.10
C PHE A 411 14.34 -14.69 0.45
N TRP A 412 13.60 -14.71 -0.66
CA TRP A 412 13.01 -13.49 -1.23
C TRP A 412 11.96 -12.88 -0.28
N CYS A 413 11.07 -13.70 0.30
CA CYS A 413 10.11 -13.23 1.32
C CYS A 413 10.85 -12.61 2.52
N LEU A 414 11.86 -13.30 3.05
CA LEU A 414 12.66 -12.84 4.19
C LEU A 414 13.32 -11.47 3.91
N ARG A 415 13.97 -11.30 2.75
CA ARG A 415 14.59 -10.03 2.34
C ARG A 415 13.54 -8.93 2.15
N THR A 416 12.39 -9.27 1.58
CA THR A 416 11.30 -8.31 1.35
C THR A 416 10.77 -7.77 2.67
N GLU A 417 10.45 -8.66 3.62
CA GLU A 417 9.99 -8.25 4.96
C GLU A 417 11.02 -7.39 5.68
N LEU A 418 12.28 -7.82 5.70
CA LEU A 418 13.36 -7.08 6.34
C LEU A 418 13.50 -5.64 5.83
N LYS A 419 13.42 -5.44 4.51
CA LYS A 419 13.52 -4.09 3.91
C LYS A 419 12.23 -3.28 4.12
N LYS A 420 11.08 -3.95 4.14
CA LYS A 420 9.76 -3.33 4.27
C LYS A 420 9.63 -2.55 5.56
N ILE A 421 10.07 -3.09 6.69
CA ILE A 421 9.97 -2.37 7.98
C ILE A 421 10.78 -1.07 7.97
N ALA A 422 12.00 -1.12 7.44
CA ALA A 422 12.89 0.03 7.31
C ALA A 422 12.30 1.11 6.39
N LEU A 423 11.80 0.72 5.22
CA LEU A 423 11.12 1.64 4.30
C LEU A 423 9.85 2.23 4.90
N TRP A 424 9.05 1.43 5.61
CA TRP A 424 7.85 1.90 6.28
C TRP A 424 8.16 2.95 7.35
N LEU A 425 9.18 2.73 8.18
CA LEU A 425 9.60 3.71 9.19
C LEU A 425 10.08 5.02 8.56
N VAL A 426 10.88 4.95 7.49
CA VAL A 426 11.41 6.14 6.82
C VAL A 426 10.37 6.92 6.03
N ARG A 427 9.32 6.27 5.52
CA ARG A 427 8.21 6.99 4.88
C ARG A 427 7.42 7.88 5.85
N ASN A 428 7.58 7.67 7.15
CA ASN A 428 7.03 8.58 8.16
C ASN A 428 7.99 9.74 8.49
N TRP A 429 9.17 9.80 7.88
CA TRP A 429 10.17 10.84 8.09
C TRP A 429 9.75 12.14 7.38
N PRO A 430 9.92 13.32 7.99
CA PRO A 430 9.51 14.61 7.41
C PRO A 430 10.30 15.04 6.16
N LEU A 431 11.36 14.31 5.79
CA LEU A 431 12.30 14.70 4.74
C LEU A 431 12.04 13.83 3.50
N PRO A 432 11.53 14.40 2.38
CA PRO A 432 11.06 13.62 1.23
C PRO A 432 12.18 12.88 0.48
N TRP A 433 13.44 13.29 0.65
CA TRP A 433 14.60 12.66 0.00
C TRP A 433 15.17 11.47 0.79
N MET A 434 14.64 11.18 2.00
CA MET A 434 15.12 10.05 2.80
C MET A 434 14.84 8.70 2.14
N ASP A 435 13.77 8.58 1.36
CA ASP A 435 13.48 7.37 0.58
C ASP A 435 14.65 7.01 -0.35
N ILE A 436 15.25 8.01 -1.00
CA ILE A 436 16.41 7.82 -1.91
C ILE A 436 17.60 7.25 -1.14
N LEU A 437 17.86 7.74 0.08
CA LEU A 437 18.92 7.23 0.93
C LEU A 437 18.70 5.77 1.30
N VAL A 438 17.47 5.40 1.69
CA VAL A 438 17.17 4.02 2.09
C VAL A 438 17.24 3.06 0.90
N PHE A 439 16.75 3.47 -0.27
CA PHE A 439 16.89 2.66 -1.48
C PHE A 439 18.36 2.43 -1.84
N LYS A 440 19.21 3.48 -1.77
CA LYS A 440 20.68 3.32 -1.89
C LYS A 440 21.24 2.37 -0.83
N TRP A 441 20.82 2.53 0.42
CA TRP A 441 21.25 1.71 1.55
C TRP A 441 20.97 0.22 1.31
N PHE A 442 19.84 -0.10 0.66
CA PHE A 442 19.49 -1.47 0.25
C PHE A 442 20.07 -1.93 -1.08
N GLY A 443 20.90 -1.12 -1.74
CA GLY A 443 21.67 -1.49 -2.93
C GLY A 443 20.99 -1.11 -4.25
N ILE A 444 19.91 -0.33 -4.24
CA ILE A 444 19.37 0.26 -5.46
C ILE A 444 20.30 1.35 -5.97
N LYS A 445 20.61 1.29 -7.26
CA LYS A 445 21.34 2.35 -7.95
C LYS A 445 20.36 3.47 -8.27
N ILE A 446 20.35 4.51 -7.47
CA ILE A 446 19.56 5.73 -7.67
C ILE A 446 20.43 6.94 -7.35
N ASN A 447 20.18 8.10 -7.97
CA ASN A 447 20.89 9.34 -7.69
C ASN A 447 19.99 10.33 -6.94
N PHE A 448 20.58 11.26 -6.17
CA PHE A 448 19.81 12.30 -5.46
C PHE A 448 19.11 13.30 -6.39
N SER A 449 19.50 13.32 -7.67
CA SER A 449 18.80 14.06 -8.72
C SER A 449 17.44 13.46 -9.08
N SER A 450 17.19 12.21 -8.70
CA SER A 450 16.00 11.44 -9.07
C SER A 450 15.00 11.46 -7.91
N GLY A 451 13.70 11.43 -8.20
CA GLY A 451 12.64 11.58 -7.21
C GLY A 451 11.59 10.49 -7.30
N LEU A 452 11.18 9.97 -6.14
CA LEU A 452 10.10 8.99 -5.98
C LEU A 452 8.98 9.66 -5.16
N TYR A 453 7.91 10.11 -5.79
CA TYR A 453 6.88 10.91 -5.13
C TYR A 453 5.77 10.02 -4.55
N ASP A 454 5.96 9.38 -3.40
CA ASP A 454 4.98 8.41 -2.84
C ASP A 454 4.63 7.28 -3.85
N SER A 455 5.66 6.84 -4.58
CA SER A 455 5.58 5.69 -5.47
C SER A 455 5.80 4.39 -4.69
N TRP A 456 5.13 3.33 -5.11
CA TRP A 456 5.36 1.98 -4.65
C TRP A 456 6.52 1.40 -5.47
N CYS A 457 7.67 1.15 -4.83
CA CYS A 457 8.88 0.73 -5.52
C CYS A 457 9.49 -0.44 -4.77
N ASP A 458 9.77 -1.54 -5.48
CA ASP A 458 10.53 -2.65 -4.90
C ASP A 458 11.92 -2.17 -4.44
N ALA A 459 12.49 -2.86 -3.46
CA ALA A 459 13.78 -2.51 -2.84
C ALA A 459 14.94 -3.39 -3.35
N GLU A 460 14.81 -3.98 -4.53
CA GLU A 460 15.79 -4.88 -5.15
C GLU A 460 15.67 -4.80 -6.68
N PHE A 461 16.73 -5.18 -7.41
CA PHE A 461 16.71 -5.31 -8.87
C PHE A 461 16.13 -4.11 -9.66
N ILE A 462 16.39 -2.88 -9.20
CA ILE A 462 16.01 -1.67 -9.93
C ILE A 462 17.24 -0.77 -10.13
N HIS A 463 17.32 -0.17 -11.31
CA HIS A 463 18.32 0.84 -11.65
C HIS A 463 17.61 2.12 -12.09
N PHE A 464 17.98 3.23 -11.46
CA PHE A 464 17.58 4.58 -11.84
C PHE A 464 18.80 5.38 -12.28
N GLY A 465 18.73 5.92 -13.50
CA GLY A 465 19.67 6.92 -14.00
C GLY A 465 19.55 8.26 -13.26
N ARG A 466 20.14 9.29 -13.86
CA ARG A 466 20.09 10.69 -13.41
C ARG A 466 18.74 11.31 -13.74
N LYS A 467 18.26 12.21 -12.87
CA LYS A 467 17.00 12.95 -13.01
C LYS A 467 15.79 12.10 -13.41
N VAL A 468 15.66 10.89 -12.88
CA VAL A 468 14.46 10.07 -13.09
C VAL A 468 13.36 10.52 -12.12
N ILE A 469 12.18 10.79 -12.64
CA ILE A 469 11.02 11.19 -11.84
C ILE A 469 9.96 10.09 -11.91
N VAL A 470 9.56 9.57 -10.76
CA VAL A 470 8.46 8.63 -10.63
C VAL A 470 7.30 9.31 -9.90
N GLY A 471 6.20 9.48 -10.63
CA GLY A 471 5.01 10.18 -10.15
C GLY A 471 4.23 9.43 -9.09
N GLN A 472 3.31 10.15 -8.46
CA GLN A 472 2.53 9.67 -7.32
C GLN A 472 1.70 8.43 -7.60
N GLY A 473 1.74 7.47 -6.67
CA GLY A 473 1.00 6.20 -6.79
C GLY A 473 1.51 5.28 -7.90
N ALA A 474 2.59 5.64 -8.60
CA ALA A 474 3.21 4.73 -9.57
C ALA A 474 3.80 3.52 -8.85
N MET A 475 3.77 2.36 -9.52
CA MET A 475 4.20 1.07 -9.00
C MET A 475 5.34 0.53 -9.86
N ILE A 476 6.53 0.40 -9.29
CA ILE A 476 7.74 -0.11 -9.94
C ILE A 476 8.04 -1.49 -9.38
N MET A 477 7.82 -2.52 -10.19
CA MET A 477 7.92 -3.92 -9.78
C MET A 477 9.15 -4.56 -10.42
N SER A 478 10.08 -4.99 -9.58
CA SER A 478 11.19 -5.89 -9.97
C SER A 478 10.81 -7.36 -9.81
N SER A 479 9.74 -7.63 -9.07
CA SER A 479 9.23 -8.95 -8.80
C SER A 479 7.71 -9.01 -8.89
N MET A 480 7.16 -10.13 -9.32
CA MET A 480 5.72 -10.39 -9.33
C MET A 480 5.44 -11.88 -9.15
N VAL A 481 4.35 -12.22 -8.46
CA VAL A 481 3.87 -13.61 -8.39
C VAL A 481 2.71 -13.79 -9.35
N ILE A 482 2.81 -14.81 -10.20
CA ILE A 482 1.79 -15.21 -11.17
C ILE A 482 1.51 -16.69 -10.94
N GLY A 483 0.34 -17.00 -10.38
CA GLY A 483 0.00 -18.37 -9.97
C GLY A 483 1.01 -18.88 -8.96
N ASN A 484 1.56 -20.09 -9.18
CA ASN A 484 2.57 -20.68 -8.32
C ASN A 484 4.01 -20.22 -8.63
N TYR A 485 4.21 -19.16 -9.41
CA TYR A 485 5.55 -18.71 -9.83
C TYR A 485 5.85 -17.30 -9.38
N LEU A 486 7.01 -17.12 -8.72
CA LEU A 486 7.65 -15.85 -8.46
C LEU A 486 8.59 -15.51 -9.61
N ILE A 487 8.35 -14.39 -10.28
CA ILE A 487 9.20 -13.86 -11.34
C ILE A 487 9.98 -12.69 -10.76
N ILE A 488 11.32 -12.74 -10.84
CA ILE A 488 12.21 -11.64 -10.47
C ILE A 488 13.01 -11.24 -11.71
N LYS A 489 12.89 -9.98 -12.13
CA LYS A 489 13.65 -9.46 -13.26
C LYS A 489 13.91 -7.97 -13.14
N LYS A 490 15.14 -7.57 -13.44
CA LYS A 490 15.61 -6.21 -13.23
C LYS A 490 14.88 -5.18 -14.09
N VAL A 491 14.51 -4.05 -13.47
CA VAL A 491 13.94 -2.89 -14.15
C VAL A 491 15.00 -1.80 -14.27
N ILE A 492 15.08 -1.19 -15.45
CA ILE A 492 16.11 -0.19 -15.77
C ILE A 492 15.43 1.08 -16.26
N PHE A 493 15.66 2.19 -15.58
CA PHE A 493 15.36 3.54 -16.04
C PHE A 493 16.67 4.23 -16.36
N ASP A 494 16.81 4.66 -17.60
CA ASP A 494 17.96 5.46 -18.05
C ASP A 494 17.80 6.93 -17.59
N ASP A 495 18.74 7.80 -17.98
CA ASP A 495 18.72 9.20 -17.59
C ASP A 495 17.48 9.97 -18.12
N TYR A 496 17.00 10.93 -17.33
CA TYR A 496 15.92 11.86 -17.67
C TYR A 496 14.57 11.20 -17.99
N VAL A 497 14.31 10.03 -17.43
CA VAL A 497 13.02 9.35 -17.59
C VAL A 497 11.95 9.96 -16.68
N LEU A 498 10.74 10.13 -17.22
CA LEU A 498 9.56 10.52 -16.45
C LEU A 498 8.50 9.42 -16.48
N VAL A 499 8.17 8.88 -15.31
CA VAL A 499 7.07 7.93 -15.13
C VAL A 499 5.89 8.67 -14.51
N GLY A 500 4.79 8.77 -15.24
CA GLY A 500 3.58 9.46 -14.79
C GLY A 500 2.93 8.78 -13.59
N GLY A 501 2.15 9.55 -12.83
CA GLY A 501 1.44 9.06 -11.65
C GLY A 501 0.52 7.87 -11.98
N GLU A 502 0.30 7.02 -10.99
CA GLU A 502 -0.54 5.82 -11.08
C GLU A 502 -0.14 4.80 -12.17
N THR A 503 1.04 4.93 -12.77
CA THR A 503 1.58 3.96 -13.75
C THR A 503 2.06 2.70 -13.06
N THR A 504 2.01 1.55 -13.73
CA THR A 504 2.66 0.32 -13.27
C THR A 504 3.73 -0.12 -14.27
N ILE A 505 4.95 -0.30 -13.78
CA ILE A 505 6.10 -0.82 -14.51
C ILE A 505 6.36 -2.26 -14.06
N ALA A 506 6.16 -3.22 -14.96
CA ALA A 506 6.32 -4.64 -14.73
C ALA A 506 7.80 -5.08 -14.73
N PRO A 507 8.13 -6.26 -14.15
CA PRO A 507 9.48 -6.78 -14.11
C PRO A 507 10.13 -6.90 -15.49
N GLY A 508 11.44 -6.63 -15.56
CA GLY A 508 12.19 -6.67 -16.82
C GLY A 508 11.99 -5.46 -17.74
N THR A 509 11.19 -4.46 -17.35
CA THR A 509 10.99 -3.28 -18.19
C THR A 509 12.26 -2.44 -18.28
N ILE A 510 12.63 -2.03 -19.50
CA ILE A 510 13.73 -1.11 -19.76
C ILE A 510 13.15 0.17 -20.35
N VAL A 511 13.39 1.30 -19.70
CA VAL A 511 12.91 2.61 -20.14
C VAL A 511 14.12 3.45 -20.57
N GLY A 512 14.25 3.67 -21.88
CA GLY A 512 15.38 4.37 -22.46
C GLY A 512 15.43 5.85 -22.10
N LYS A 513 16.59 6.48 -22.33
CA LYS A 513 16.86 7.88 -21.99
C LYS A 513 15.76 8.83 -22.49
N GLU A 514 15.42 9.85 -21.71
CA GLU A 514 14.46 10.91 -22.11
C GLU A 514 13.06 10.40 -22.48
N THR A 515 12.71 9.21 -22.02
CA THR A 515 11.40 8.61 -22.27
C THR A 515 10.38 9.10 -21.26
N LEU A 516 9.18 9.43 -21.73
CA LEU A 516 8.05 9.77 -20.89
C LEU A 516 7.02 8.65 -20.94
N VAL A 517 6.65 8.10 -19.79
CA VAL A 517 5.51 7.20 -19.63
C VAL A 517 4.35 8.01 -19.06
N GLY A 518 3.26 8.14 -19.80
CA GLY A 518 2.11 8.91 -19.34
C GLY A 518 1.39 8.23 -18.17
N ALA A 519 0.71 9.04 -17.36
CA ALA A 519 0.01 8.57 -16.15
C ALA A 519 -0.99 7.45 -16.45
N ILE A 520 -1.25 6.59 -15.46
CA ILE A 520 -2.21 5.49 -15.56
C ILE A 520 -1.89 4.58 -16.77
N SER A 521 -0.61 4.23 -16.93
CA SER A 521 -0.16 3.29 -17.98
C SER A 521 0.37 1.99 -17.37
N TYR A 522 0.47 0.92 -18.17
CA TYR A 522 0.93 -0.41 -17.72
C TYR A 522 1.95 -1.01 -18.70
N SER A 523 3.18 -1.29 -18.26
CA SER A 523 4.16 -1.99 -19.11
C SER A 523 3.94 -3.50 -19.06
N LEU A 524 4.25 -4.18 -20.18
CA LEU A 524 4.29 -5.65 -20.21
C LEU A 524 5.59 -6.16 -19.56
N TYR A 525 5.56 -7.42 -19.13
CA TYR A 525 6.77 -8.13 -18.73
C TYR A 525 7.84 -8.03 -19.83
N ASN A 526 9.06 -7.67 -19.43
CA ASN A 526 10.21 -7.56 -20.31
C ASN A 526 10.04 -6.57 -21.49
N GLN A 527 9.22 -5.51 -21.31
CA GLN A 527 9.00 -4.51 -22.35
C GLN A 527 10.15 -3.50 -22.42
N VAL A 528 10.61 -3.20 -23.63
CA VAL A 528 11.60 -2.14 -23.87
C VAL A 528 10.89 -0.90 -24.42
N LEU A 529 11.11 0.25 -23.79
CA LEU A 529 10.63 1.56 -24.23
C LEU A 529 11.82 2.34 -24.80
N GLU A 530 11.71 2.73 -26.06
CA GLU A 530 12.78 3.38 -26.82
C GLU A 530 13.07 4.80 -26.31
N PRO A 531 14.33 5.23 -26.30
CA PRO A 531 14.73 6.57 -25.88
C PRO A 531 14.02 7.70 -26.64
N GLY A 532 13.73 8.80 -25.95
CA GLY A 532 13.21 10.03 -26.56
C GLY A 532 11.76 9.93 -27.06
N TRP A 533 10.97 9.00 -26.53
CA TRP A 533 9.56 8.82 -26.89
C TRP A 533 8.60 9.01 -25.72
N VAL A 534 7.38 9.41 -26.07
CA VAL A 534 6.23 9.40 -25.18
C VAL A 534 5.47 8.10 -25.39
N TYR A 535 5.22 7.42 -24.28
CA TYR A 535 4.53 6.14 -24.18
C TYR A 535 3.25 6.31 -23.36
N PHE A 536 2.17 5.64 -23.75
CA PHE A 536 0.91 5.71 -23.03
C PHE A 536 0.07 4.45 -23.23
N GLY A 537 -0.74 4.12 -22.23
CA GLY A 537 -1.81 3.13 -22.34
C GLY A 537 -1.54 1.82 -21.60
N MET A 538 -2.46 0.86 -21.81
CA MET A 538 -2.46 -0.45 -21.16
C MET A 538 -2.76 -1.54 -22.22
N PRO A 539 -1.77 -2.31 -22.67
CA PRO A 539 -0.35 -2.13 -22.40
C PRO A 539 0.17 -0.82 -23.00
N ILE A 540 1.30 -0.35 -22.47
CA ILE A 540 2.01 0.82 -22.94
C ILE A 540 2.33 0.67 -24.43
N LYS A 541 1.95 1.70 -25.21
CA LYS A 541 2.31 1.82 -26.62
C LYS A 541 3.03 3.13 -26.89
N LYS A 542 3.91 3.08 -27.87
CA LYS A 542 4.65 4.23 -28.39
C LYS A 542 3.66 5.21 -29.04
N LEU A 543 3.62 6.45 -28.56
CA LEU A 543 2.63 7.45 -28.98
C LEU A 543 3.25 8.47 -29.94
N LYS A 544 4.26 9.22 -29.49
CA LYS A 544 4.91 10.28 -30.25
C LYS A 544 6.31 10.55 -29.73
N LYS A 545 7.19 11.14 -30.53
CA LYS A 545 8.52 11.57 -30.06
C LYS A 545 8.37 12.57 -28.90
N ASN A 546 9.23 12.45 -27.89
CA ASN A 546 9.28 13.37 -26.77
C ASN A 546 9.93 14.69 -27.22
N ARG A 547 9.09 15.68 -27.55
CA ARG A 547 9.55 17.03 -27.92
C ARG A 547 9.93 17.88 -26.70
N TYR A 548 9.67 17.38 -25.49
CA TYR A 548 9.90 18.08 -24.22
C TYR A 548 11.15 17.57 -23.49
N ALA A 549 11.88 16.62 -24.07
CA ALA A 549 13.14 16.14 -23.51
C ALA A 549 14.14 17.30 -23.40
N GLU A 550 14.84 17.40 -22.26
CA GLU A 550 15.80 18.47 -21.95
C GLU A 550 16.96 18.57 -22.97
N GLU A 551 17.14 17.58 -23.86
CA GLU A 551 18.30 17.47 -24.75
C GLU A 551 18.08 17.99 -26.18
N ARG A 552 17.23 19.01 -26.38
CA ARG A 552 17.51 20.00 -27.43
C ARG A 552 18.58 20.95 -26.89
N ARG A 553 19.85 20.58 -27.14
CA ARG A 553 21.08 21.13 -26.55
C ARG A 553 21.25 22.65 -26.61
N ASP A 554 20.42 23.39 -27.33
CA ASP A 554 20.68 24.79 -27.64
C ASP A 554 19.58 25.74 -27.14
N THR A 555 18.41 25.27 -26.69
CA THR A 555 17.32 26.19 -26.34
C THR A 555 16.42 25.66 -25.22
N ILE A 556 16.48 26.28 -24.05
CA ILE A 556 15.49 26.08 -22.98
C ILE A 556 14.47 27.21 -23.08
N MET A 557 13.24 26.87 -23.48
CA MET A 557 12.11 27.80 -23.40
C MET A 557 11.70 27.96 -21.93
N LYS A 558 12.08 29.07 -21.31
CA LYS A 558 11.57 29.43 -19.99
C LYS A 558 10.39 30.39 -20.18
N ARG A 559 9.27 30.07 -19.56
CA ARG A 559 8.11 30.96 -19.47
C ARG A 559 8.17 31.61 -18.10
N ASP A 560 8.34 32.92 -18.08
CA ASP A 560 7.99 33.69 -16.90
C ASP A 560 6.48 33.67 -16.77
N VAL A 561 6.02 33.04 -15.70
CA VAL A 561 4.59 32.87 -15.43
C VAL A 561 3.99 34.19 -14.97
N ASP A 562 4.75 35.00 -14.24
CA ASP A 562 4.30 36.27 -13.67
C ASP A 562 4.36 37.40 -14.70
N GLY A 563 5.38 37.39 -15.55
CA GLY A 563 5.53 38.37 -16.65
C GLY A 563 4.81 37.98 -17.95
N GLU A 564 4.16 36.81 -18.01
CA GLU A 564 3.57 36.17 -19.21
C GLU A 564 4.48 36.09 -20.46
N LYS A 565 5.76 36.40 -20.32
CA LYS A 565 6.74 36.43 -21.41
C LYS A 565 7.41 35.07 -21.55
N LYS A 566 7.45 34.58 -22.79
CA LYS A 566 8.31 33.45 -23.16
C LYS A 566 9.66 34.02 -23.58
N PHE A 567 10.72 33.55 -22.96
CA PHE A 567 12.07 33.82 -23.43
C PHE A 567 12.76 32.51 -23.77
N GLU A 568 13.33 32.47 -24.96
CA GLU A 568 14.27 31.44 -25.37
C GLU A 568 15.63 31.81 -24.78
N ILE A 569 16.14 30.96 -23.89
CA ILE A 569 17.49 31.11 -23.36
C ILE A 569 18.33 29.99 -23.97
N GLU A 570 19.31 30.37 -24.79
CA GLU A 570 20.37 29.45 -25.19
C GLU A 570 21.26 29.16 -23.97
N HIS A 571 21.24 27.93 -23.49
CA HIS A 571 22.06 27.52 -22.36
C HIS A 571 23.31 26.81 -22.88
N LYS A 572 24.44 27.54 -22.96
CA LYS A 572 25.75 26.91 -23.21
C LYS A 572 26.15 26.09 -22.00
N VAL A 573 26.07 24.77 -22.11
CA VAL A 573 26.54 23.83 -21.08
C VAL A 573 28.07 23.86 -21.05
N ASN A 574 28.65 24.58 -20.09
CA ASN A 574 30.07 24.46 -19.78
C ASN A 574 30.30 23.15 -19.03
N PHE A 575 31.00 22.20 -19.65
CA PHE A 575 31.52 21.03 -18.96
C PHE A 575 32.66 21.46 -18.02
N LYS A 576 32.52 21.21 -16.72
CA LYS A 576 33.63 21.05 -15.78
C LYS A 576 33.43 19.77 -14.98
#